data_AF-A0A7C2Q858-F1
#
_entry.id   AF-A0A7C2Q858-F1
#
_cell.length_a   1.000
_cell.length_b   1.000
_cell.length_c   1.000
_cell.angle_alpha   90.00
_cell.angle_beta   90.00
_cell.angle_gamma   90.00
#
_symmetry.space_group_name_H-M   'P 1'
#
loop_
_entity.id
_entity.type
_entity.pdbx_description
1 polymer ?
#
loop_
_entity_poly.entity_id
_entity_poly.type
_entity_poly.pdbx_seq_one_letter_code
_entity_poly.pdbx_strand_id
1 'polypeptide(L)'
;MMERDGMKRKSQRHHEEQPEARQDQAQATPQEISSEPTGEPAAADVAGLEARLRALEEENALLKQQLAEKQDSLLRAMADFDNFRRRTRQEMEEIRRIALEEFLRSLLRVMDNFERAMQAAEESQSFEKLMEGVQLTYRQLQSLLREAGVQPIEAVGKPFDPNFHEAVQRVESPDHPDETVLEEVERGYMIQSRVLRPSRVKVVKN
;
A
#
# COMPACT_ATOMS: atom_id res chain seq x y z
N MET A 1 36.23 12.55 -7.49
CA MET A 1 36.86 12.38 -6.17
C MET A 1 35.93 11.50 -5.34
N MET A 2 36.17 10.19 -5.36
CA MET A 2 35.56 9.18 -4.48
C MET A 2 36.62 8.09 -4.34
N GLU A 3 37.01 7.77 -3.11
CA GLU A 3 38.23 7.03 -2.81
C GLU A 3 38.03 5.50 -2.85
N ARG A 4 39.15 4.78 -3.00
CA ARG A 4 39.23 3.32 -2.97
C ARG A 4 39.82 2.90 -1.64
N ASP A 5 39.15 2.01 -0.92
CA ASP A 5 39.76 1.04 0.00
C ASP A 5 38.68 0.06 0.51
N GLY A 6 38.95 -1.21 0.81
CA GLY A 6 40.19 -1.96 0.63
C GLY A 6 39.94 -3.46 0.81
N MET A 7 40.59 -4.31 -0.01
CA MET A 7 40.44 -5.76 0.02
C MET A 7 41.36 -6.41 1.06
N LYS A 8 40.83 -7.13 2.06
CA LYS A 8 41.59 -8.14 2.83
C LYS A 8 40.74 -9.37 3.17
N ARG A 9 41.18 -10.53 2.67
CA ARG A 9 40.73 -11.88 3.08
C ARG A 9 41.71 -12.45 4.11
N LYS A 10 41.24 -13.12 5.17
CA LYS A 10 41.62 -14.53 5.48
C LYS A 10 41.00 -15.12 6.77
N SER A 11 40.54 -16.36 6.60
CA SER A 11 40.66 -17.53 7.49
C SER A 11 39.94 -17.65 8.84
N GLN A 12 39.14 -18.73 8.87
CA GLN A 12 39.09 -19.81 9.87
C GLN A 12 38.41 -19.56 11.22
N ARG A 13 37.33 -20.31 11.45
CA ARG A 13 37.28 -21.43 12.42
C ARG A 13 36.20 -22.44 12.02
N HIS A 14 36.57 -23.71 11.94
CA HIS A 14 35.61 -24.83 11.96
C HIS A 14 35.20 -25.10 13.41
N HIS A 15 33.95 -25.52 13.62
CA HIS A 15 33.64 -26.46 14.69
C HIS A 15 32.61 -27.47 14.17
N GLU A 16 32.87 -28.72 14.52
CA GLU A 16 32.20 -29.92 14.05
C GLU A 16 32.09 -30.80 15.29
N GLU A 17 30.88 -31.14 15.72
CA GLU A 17 30.65 -32.05 16.85
C GLU A 17 29.82 -33.25 16.36
N GLN A 18 30.45 -34.42 16.43
CA GLN A 18 29.80 -35.72 16.39
C GLN A 18 29.30 -36.08 17.79
N PRO A 19 28.60 -37.22 17.95
CA PRO A 19 29.20 -38.19 18.85
C PRO A 19 29.18 -39.65 18.37
N GLU A 20 30.36 -40.24 18.44
CA GLU A 20 30.76 -41.58 18.91
C GLU A 20 29.89 -42.84 18.73
N ALA A 21 30.61 -43.94 18.52
CA ALA A 21 30.12 -45.32 18.42
C ALA A 21 30.58 -46.19 19.61
N ARG A 22 29.93 -47.35 19.78
CA ARG A 22 30.49 -48.56 20.43
C ARG A 22 30.02 -49.76 19.59
N GLN A 23 30.89 -50.39 18.80
CA GLN A 23 31.91 -51.39 19.17
C GLN A 23 31.33 -52.68 19.75
N ASP A 24 31.56 -53.78 19.04
CA ASP A 24 32.19 -54.98 19.62
C ASP A 24 33.03 -55.70 18.55
N GLN A 25 34.16 -56.30 18.95
CA GLN A 25 35.09 -57.04 18.09
C GLN A 25 35.23 -58.49 18.59
N ALA A 26 35.33 -59.47 17.68
CA ALA A 26 35.91 -60.78 18.00
C ALA A 26 36.51 -61.48 16.76
N GLN A 27 37.84 -61.36 16.63
CA GLN A 27 38.81 -62.40 16.25
C GLN A 27 38.69 -63.17 14.89
N ALA A 28 39.81 -63.16 14.16
CA ALA A 28 40.17 -64.11 13.10
C ALA A 28 41.30 -65.03 13.65
N THR A 29 41.78 -66.15 13.07
CA THR A 29 41.68 -66.85 11.75
C THR A 29 42.24 -68.30 12.02
N PRO A 30 42.62 -69.18 11.06
CA PRO A 30 42.20 -69.44 9.67
C PRO A 30 41.92 -70.94 9.35
N GLN A 31 41.26 -71.24 8.21
CA GLN A 31 41.78 -72.21 7.22
C GLN A 31 41.02 -72.18 5.87
N GLU A 32 41.69 -72.73 4.86
CA GLU A 32 41.42 -72.74 3.40
C GLU A 32 40.13 -73.54 3.04
N ILE A 33 39.60 -73.64 1.81
CA ILE A 33 40.24 -73.83 0.49
C ILE A 33 39.33 -73.35 -0.69
N SER A 34 39.99 -72.95 -1.79
CA SER A 34 39.59 -72.99 -3.22
C SER A 34 38.62 -71.98 -3.86
N SER A 35 39.20 -71.39 -4.93
CA SER A 35 38.64 -71.14 -6.27
C SER A 35 37.54 -70.10 -6.46
N GLU A 36 37.93 -69.03 -7.14
CA GLU A 36 37.08 -68.23 -8.03
C GLU A 36 36.29 -69.12 -9.02
N PRO A 37 35.22 -68.58 -9.60
CA PRO A 37 35.45 -68.07 -10.95
C PRO A 37 35.09 -66.60 -11.11
N THR A 38 36.03 -65.87 -11.73
CA THR A 38 35.78 -64.62 -12.44
C THR A 38 34.57 -64.79 -13.37
N GLY A 39 33.50 -64.03 -13.10
CA GLY A 39 32.29 -63.99 -13.92
C GLY A 39 32.09 -62.61 -14.54
N GLU A 40 31.91 -62.58 -15.85
CA GLU A 40 31.64 -61.36 -16.64
C GLU A 40 30.35 -60.67 -16.15
N PRO A 41 30.23 -59.33 -16.27
CA PRO A 41 28.98 -58.64 -15.95
C PRO A 41 27.86 -59.15 -16.85
N ALA A 42 26.81 -59.71 -16.25
CA ALA A 42 25.70 -60.29 -16.99
C ALA A 42 25.04 -59.23 -17.89
N ALA A 43 25.02 -59.46 -19.20
CA ALA A 43 24.51 -58.51 -20.20
C ALA A 43 23.03 -58.11 -19.96
N ALA A 44 22.28 -58.89 -19.17
CA ALA A 44 20.92 -58.58 -18.75
C ALA A 44 20.82 -57.35 -17.83
N ASP A 45 21.76 -57.16 -16.89
CA ASP A 45 21.75 -56.01 -15.98
C ASP A 45 22.11 -54.71 -16.71
N VAL A 46 23.04 -54.78 -17.67
CA VAL A 46 23.43 -53.64 -18.52
C VAL A 46 22.25 -53.19 -19.39
N ALA A 47 21.54 -54.13 -20.03
CA ALA A 47 20.36 -53.81 -20.84
C ALA A 47 19.21 -53.20 -20.01
N GLY A 48 19.01 -53.65 -18.77
CA GLY A 48 18.03 -53.07 -17.85
C GLY A 48 18.37 -51.64 -17.41
N LEU A 49 19.66 -51.36 -17.17
CA LEU A 49 20.17 -50.02 -16.87
C LEU A 49 20.05 -49.09 -18.07
N GLU A 50 20.38 -49.54 -19.29
CA GLU A 50 20.20 -48.75 -20.53
C GLU A 50 18.74 -48.38 -20.79
N ALA A 51 17.81 -49.33 -20.63
CA ALA A 51 16.38 -49.06 -20.79
C ALA A 51 15.88 -48.01 -19.79
N ARG A 52 16.37 -48.07 -18.54
CA ARG A 52 16.02 -47.09 -17.51
C ARG A 52 16.68 -45.73 -17.73
N LEU A 53 17.90 -45.68 -18.27
CA LEU A 53 18.56 -44.45 -18.68
C LEU A 53 17.72 -43.72 -19.74
N ARG A 54 17.31 -44.42 -20.81
CA ARG A 54 16.49 -43.84 -21.89
C ARG A 54 15.15 -43.32 -21.38
N ALA A 55 14.47 -44.07 -20.51
CA ALA A 55 13.23 -43.62 -19.89
C ALA A 55 13.42 -42.32 -19.06
N LEU A 56 14.51 -42.22 -18.30
CA LEU A 56 14.86 -40.99 -17.56
C LEU A 56 15.24 -39.84 -18.50
N GLU A 57 15.90 -40.11 -19.62
CA GLU A 57 16.24 -39.09 -20.63
C GLU A 57 14.98 -38.53 -21.32
N GLU A 58 14.03 -39.39 -21.67
CA GLU A 58 12.72 -39.01 -22.21
C GLU A 58 11.89 -38.20 -21.21
N GLU A 59 11.81 -38.65 -19.94
CA GLU A 59 11.14 -37.90 -18.86
C GLU A 59 11.81 -36.53 -18.63
N ASN A 60 13.14 -36.48 -18.62
CA ASN A 60 13.90 -35.24 -18.43
C ASN A 60 13.71 -34.26 -19.61
N ALA A 61 13.61 -34.76 -20.83
CA ALA A 61 13.30 -33.96 -22.01
C ALA A 61 11.88 -33.38 -21.94
N LEU A 62 10.88 -34.19 -21.56
CA LEU A 62 9.50 -33.75 -21.37
C LEU A 62 9.38 -32.68 -20.27
N LEU A 63 10.03 -32.90 -19.12
CA LEU A 63 10.06 -31.94 -18.02
C LEU A 63 10.74 -30.62 -18.41
N LYS A 64 11.82 -30.67 -19.20
CA LYS A 64 12.47 -29.47 -19.76
C LYS A 64 11.55 -28.71 -20.72
N GLN A 65 10.82 -29.40 -21.58
CA GLN A 65 9.83 -28.76 -22.46
C GLN A 65 8.72 -28.08 -21.66
N GLN A 66 8.11 -28.80 -20.70
CA GLN A 66 7.07 -28.24 -19.83
C GLN A 66 7.59 -27.04 -19.03
N LEU A 67 8.81 -27.10 -18.52
CA LEU A 67 9.45 -25.97 -17.82
C LEU A 67 9.58 -24.75 -18.74
N ALA A 68 10.04 -24.93 -19.97
CA ALA A 68 10.17 -23.85 -20.95
C ALA A 68 8.80 -23.22 -21.31
N GLU A 69 7.78 -24.05 -21.56
CA GLU A 69 6.40 -23.59 -21.81
C GLU A 69 5.83 -22.80 -20.62
N LYS A 70 6.09 -23.23 -19.38
CA LYS A 70 5.67 -22.50 -18.17
C LYS A 70 6.46 -21.22 -17.95
N GLN A 71 7.76 -21.19 -18.25
CA GLN A 71 8.59 -19.98 -18.18
C GLN A 71 8.13 -18.92 -19.19
N ASP A 72 7.86 -19.33 -20.43
CA ASP A 72 7.34 -18.45 -21.49
C ASP A 72 5.92 -17.93 -21.15
N SER A 73 5.04 -18.79 -20.62
CA SER A 73 3.74 -18.38 -20.10
C SER A 73 3.83 -17.39 -18.93
N LEU A 74 4.77 -17.61 -18.00
CA LEU A 74 5.02 -16.71 -16.86
C LEU A 74 5.61 -15.37 -17.30
N LEU A 75 6.52 -15.36 -18.29
CA LEU A 75 7.09 -14.14 -18.86
C LEU A 75 6.00 -13.28 -19.54
N ARG A 76 5.10 -13.92 -20.30
CA ARG A 76 3.91 -13.24 -20.87
C ARG A 76 3.01 -12.67 -19.76
N ALA A 77 2.66 -13.47 -18.75
CA ALA A 77 1.82 -13.03 -17.65
C ALA A 77 2.44 -11.85 -16.85
N MET A 78 3.77 -11.82 -16.69
CA MET A 78 4.48 -10.69 -16.09
C MET A 78 4.39 -9.43 -16.98
N ALA A 79 4.59 -9.56 -18.29
CA ALA A 79 4.46 -8.44 -19.22
C ALA A 79 3.02 -7.89 -19.26
N ASP A 80 2.02 -8.76 -19.27
CA ASP A 80 0.60 -8.38 -19.21
C ASP A 80 0.27 -7.67 -17.89
N PHE A 81 0.80 -8.14 -16.75
CA PHE A 81 0.65 -7.49 -15.45
C PHE A 81 1.29 -6.11 -15.39
N ASP A 82 2.49 -5.93 -15.98
CA ASP A 82 3.14 -4.61 -16.04
C ASP A 82 2.41 -3.65 -16.97
N ASN A 83 1.90 -4.13 -18.11
CA ASN A 83 1.04 -3.36 -19.01
C ASN A 83 -0.26 -2.93 -18.32
N PHE A 84 -0.92 -3.86 -17.61
CA PHE A 84 -2.11 -3.59 -16.81
C PHE A 84 -1.80 -2.53 -15.72
N ARG A 85 -0.76 -2.73 -14.92
CA ARG A 85 -0.34 -1.79 -13.87
C ARG A 85 -0.06 -0.39 -14.41
N ARG A 86 0.62 -0.28 -15.56
CA ARG A 86 0.86 1.01 -16.22
C ARG A 86 -0.45 1.66 -16.67
N ARG A 87 -1.33 0.89 -17.32
CA ARG A 87 -2.63 1.34 -17.80
C ARG A 87 -3.54 1.80 -16.66
N THR A 88 -3.72 0.99 -15.61
CA THR A 88 -4.54 1.35 -14.45
C THR A 88 -4.02 2.61 -13.76
N ARG A 89 -2.70 2.82 -13.67
CA ARG A 89 -2.16 4.08 -13.15
C ARG A 89 -2.56 5.28 -14.00
N GLN A 90 -2.48 5.16 -15.34
CA GLN A 90 -2.89 6.22 -16.26
C GLN A 90 -4.40 6.51 -16.15
N GLU A 91 -5.23 5.48 -16.11
CA GLU A 91 -6.69 5.60 -15.92
C GLU A 91 -7.04 6.26 -14.58
N MET A 92 -6.34 5.93 -13.48
CA MET A 92 -6.55 6.56 -12.17
C MET A 92 -6.09 8.03 -12.13
N GLU A 93 -5.00 8.37 -12.83
CA GLU A 93 -4.56 9.75 -12.99
C GLU A 93 -5.54 10.57 -13.84
N GLU A 94 -6.18 9.96 -14.84
CA GLU A 94 -7.19 10.57 -15.71
C GLU A 94 -8.54 10.77 -15.00
N ILE A 95 -9.06 9.75 -14.30
CA ILE A 95 -10.27 9.84 -13.46
C ILE A 95 -10.12 10.99 -12.44
N ARG A 96 -8.93 11.12 -11.84
CA ARG A 96 -8.64 12.21 -10.89
C ARG A 96 -8.67 13.59 -11.53
N ARG A 97 -8.21 13.72 -12.79
CA ARG A 97 -8.28 14.99 -13.54
C ARG A 97 -9.71 15.34 -13.89
N ILE A 98 -10.50 14.38 -14.37
CA ILE A 98 -11.92 14.58 -14.72
C ILE A 98 -12.72 15.02 -13.48
N ALA A 99 -12.57 14.32 -12.36
CA ALA A 99 -13.25 14.68 -11.11
C ALA A 99 -12.85 16.08 -10.59
N LEU A 100 -11.58 16.47 -10.74
CA LEU A 100 -11.13 17.82 -10.41
C LEU A 100 -11.70 18.86 -11.38
N GLU A 101 -11.78 18.56 -12.67
CA GLU A 101 -12.33 19.45 -13.69
C GLU A 101 -13.83 19.72 -13.45
N GLU A 102 -14.61 18.69 -13.15
CA GLU A 102 -16.04 18.81 -12.80
C GLU A 102 -16.24 19.69 -11.56
N PHE A 103 -15.43 19.49 -10.51
CA PHE A 103 -15.45 20.32 -9.31
C PHE A 103 -15.03 21.77 -9.58
N LEU A 104 -14.00 22.00 -10.40
CA LEU A 104 -13.61 23.36 -10.78
C LEU A 104 -14.70 24.05 -11.61
N ARG A 105 -15.35 23.33 -12.54
CA ARG A 105 -16.46 23.86 -13.34
C ARG A 105 -17.66 24.26 -12.48
N SER A 106 -17.96 23.54 -11.39
CA SER A 106 -19.03 23.94 -10.46
C SER A 106 -18.61 25.10 -9.55
N LEU A 107 -17.34 25.16 -9.12
CA LEU A 107 -16.78 26.27 -8.35
C LEU A 107 -16.77 27.59 -9.14
N LEU A 108 -16.43 27.56 -10.44
CA LEU A 108 -16.47 28.75 -11.31
C LEU A 108 -17.86 29.41 -11.29
N ARG A 109 -18.95 28.62 -11.34
CA ARG A 109 -20.33 29.13 -11.25
C ARG A 109 -20.65 29.85 -9.93
N VAL A 110 -19.90 29.57 -8.85
CA VAL A 110 -20.01 30.31 -7.59
C VAL A 110 -19.27 31.63 -7.69
N MET A 111 -18.10 31.66 -8.33
CA MET A 111 -17.36 32.90 -8.58
C MET A 111 -18.13 33.85 -9.49
N ASP A 112 -18.70 33.37 -10.60
CA ASP A 112 -19.55 34.14 -11.51
C ASP A 112 -20.74 34.80 -10.77
N ASN A 113 -21.29 34.09 -9.79
CA ASN A 113 -22.40 34.58 -8.97
C ASN A 113 -21.93 35.58 -7.89
N PHE A 114 -20.72 35.41 -7.34
CA PHE A 114 -20.08 36.36 -6.44
C PHE A 114 -19.77 37.68 -7.17
N GLU A 115 -19.18 37.62 -8.37
CA GLU A 115 -18.89 38.79 -9.21
C GLU A 115 -20.16 39.55 -9.57
N ARG A 116 -21.22 38.84 -10.00
CA ARG A 116 -22.52 39.46 -10.29
C ARG A 116 -23.16 40.11 -9.06
N ALA A 117 -23.00 39.52 -7.87
CA ALA A 117 -23.49 40.11 -6.62
C ALA A 117 -22.73 41.40 -6.26
N MET A 118 -21.43 41.46 -6.49
CA MET A 118 -20.61 42.66 -6.28
C MET A 118 -20.97 43.78 -7.28
N GLN A 119 -21.08 43.46 -8.58
CA GLN A 119 -21.49 44.43 -9.61
C GLN A 119 -22.86 45.04 -9.32
N ALA A 120 -23.86 44.21 -9.01
CA ALA A 120 -25.20 44.68 -8.66
C ALA A 120 -25.23 45.56 -7.39
N ALA A 121 -24.31 45.34 -6.45
CA ALA A 121 -24.15 46.18 -5.27
C ALA A 121 -23.49 47.53 -5.58
N GLU A 122 -22.46 47.55 -6.44
CA GLU A 122 -21.82 48.79 -6.90
C GLU A 122 -22.80 49.68 -7.67
N GLU A 123 -23.51 49.11 -8.65
CA GLU A 123 -24.52 49.82 -9.46
C GLU A 123 -25.65 50.41 -8.62
N SER A 124 -26.07 49.71 -7.57
CA SER A 124 -27.20 50.11 -6.73
C SER A 124 -26.82 50.88 -5.47
N GLN A 125 -25.52 50.99 -5.17
CA GLN A 125 -24.95 51.54 -3.93
C GLN A 125 -25.62 51.00 -2.66
N SER A 126 -26.12 49.76 -2.70
CA SER A 126 -26.94 49.17 -1.65
C SER A 126 -26.21 48.04 -0.92
N PHE A 127 -25.88 48.28 0.34
CA PHE A 127 -25.31 47.26 1.23
C PHE A 127 -26.27 46.09 1.47
N GLU A 128 -27.59 46.33 1.50
CA GLU A 128 -28.59 45.28 1.67
C GLU A 128 -28.57 44.28 0.51
N LYS A 129 -28.51 44.78 -0.74
CA LYS A 129 -28.38 43.94 -1.94
C LYS A 129 -27.05 43.18 -1.98
N LEU A 130 -25.95 43.80 -1.55
CA LEU A 130 -24.67 43.10 -1.38
C LEU A 130 -24.80 41.94 -0.40
N MET A 131 -25.38 42.19 0.78
CA MET A 131 -25.57 41.19 1.83
C MET A 131 -26.45 40.03 1.34
N GLU A 132 -27.55 40.31 0.63
CA GLU A 132 -28.41 39.29 0.03
C GLU A 132 -27.63 38.43 -0.99
N GLY A 133 -26.90 39.06 -1.91
CA GLY A 133 -26.10 38.36 -2.93
C GLY A 133 -24.97 37.50 -2.33
N VAL A 134 -24.30 37.99 -1.30
CA VAL A 134 -23.29 37.23 -0.54
C VAL A 134 -23.93 36.04 0.17
N GLN A 135 -25.08 36.21 0.83
CA GLN A 135 -25.79 35.11 1.49
C GLN A 135 -26.30 34.05 0.52
N LEU A 136 -26.76 34.45 -0.67
CA LEU A 136 -27.21 33.52 -1.72
C LEU A 136 -26.02 32.69 -2.22
N THR A 137 -24.90 33.34 -2.53
CA THR A 137 -23.69 32.67 -3.03
C THR A 137 -23.05 31.77 -1.97
N TYR A 138 -23.09 32.17 -0.69
CA TYR A 138 -22.70 31.31 0.44
C TYR A 138 -23.57 30.05 0.55
N ARG A 139 -24.91 30.20 0.42
CA ARG A 139 -25.84 29.06 0.40
C ARG A 139 -25.56 28.10 -0.77
N GLN A 140 -25.26 28.64 -1.96
CA GLN A 140 -24.87 27.84 -3.12
C GLN A 140 -23.57 27.07 -2.89
N LEU A 141 -22.54 27.72 -2.34
CA LEU A 141 -21.26 27.07 -2.01
C LEU A 141 -21.46 25.93 -0.99
N GLN A 142 -22.28 26.15 0.05
CA GLN A 142 -22.64 25.08 0.99
C GLN A 142 -23.35 23.90 0.31
N SER A 143 -24.21 24.15 -0.67
CA SER A 143 -24.89 23.07 -1.40
C SER A 143 -23.92 22.28 -2.30
N LEU A 144 -23.02 22.95 -3.04
CA LEU A 144 -21.99 22.25 -3.81
C LEU A 144 -21.08 21.38 -2.94
N LEU A 145 -20.70 21.86 -1.74
CA LEU A 145 -19.93 21.05 -0.80
C LEU A 145 -20.72 19.81 -0.35
N ARG A 146 -22.02 19.95 -0.03
CA ARG A 146 -22.88 18.82 0.33
C ARG A 146 -23.07 17.82 -0.82
N GLU A 147 -23.24 18.30 -2.05
CA GLU A 147 -23.32 17.47 -3.26
C GLU A 147 -22.01 16.69 -3.50
N ALA A 148 -20.86 17.29 -3.21
CA ALA A 148 -19.55 16.63 -3.22
C ALA A 148 -19.31 15.72 -1.99
N GLY A 149 -20.31 15.50 -1.13
CA GLY A 149 -20.23 14.65 0.07
C GLY A 149 -19.47 15.28 1.25
N VAL A 150 -19.14 16.57 1.19
CA VAL A 150 -18.45 17.32 2.24
C VAL A 150 -19.46 17.90 3.22
N GLN A 151 -19.25 17.63 4.51
CA GLN A 151 -20.10 18.05 5.61
C GLN A 151 -19.28 18.82 6.66
N PRO A 152 -19.86 19.84 7.33
CA PRO A 152 -19.20 20.51 8.45
C PRO A 152 -19.16 19.58 9.67
N ILE A 153 -18.13 19.73 10.49
CA ILE A 153 -18.03 19.07 11.80
C ILE A 153 -18.83 19.89 12.82
N GLU A 154 -19.76 19.26 13.55
CA GLU A 154 -20.48 19.92 14.65
C GLU A 154 -19.61 19.92 15.91
N ALA A 155 -18.82 20.96 16.13
CA ALA A 155 -17.91 21.02 17.28
C ALA A 155 -18.53 21.62 18.55
N VAL A 156 -19.19 22.79 18.46
CA VAL A 156 -19.63 23.57 19.63
C VAL A 156 -20.61 22.80 20.51
N GLY A 157 -20.33 22.77 21.83
CA GLY A 157 -21.13 22.06 22.82
C GLY A 157 -20.98 20.53 22.82
N LYS A 158 -20.11 19.96 21.97
CA LYS A 158 -19.72 18.54 22.05
C LYS A 158 -18.46 18.37 22.89
N PRO A 159 -18.19 17.15 23.41
CA PRO A 159 -16.89 16.79 23.95
C PRO A 159 -15.77 17.01 22.91
N PHE A 160 -14.57 17.35 23.38
CA PHE A 160 -13.39 17.45 22.54
C PHE A 160 -12.91 16.06 22.09
N ASP A 161 -12.75 15.85 20.78
CA ASP A 161 -12.18 14.63 20.21
C ASP A 161 -11.00 15.02 19.29
N PRO A 162 -9.75 14.63 19.60
CA PRO A 162 -8.57 14.89 18.77
C PRO A 162 -8.67 14.39 17.31
N ASN A 163 -9.56 13.45 17.01
CA ASN A 163 -9.77 12.96 15.63
C ASN A 163 -10.48 14.00 14.75
N PHE A 164 -11.33 14.84 15.35
CA PHE A 164 -12.17 15.83 14.65
C PHE A 164 -11.83 17.28 14.98
N HIS A 165 -11.18 17.53 16.12
CA HIS A 165 -10.98 18.85 16.70
C HIS A 165 -9.50 19.15 16.98
N GLU A 166 -9.07 20.39 16.74
CA GLU A 166 -7.76 20.93 17.07
C GLU A 166 -7.92 22.01 18.14
N ALA A 167 -7.48 21.74 19.38
CA ALA A 167 -7.59 22.68 20.48
C ALA A 167 -6.56 23.81 20.36
N VAL A 168 -6.98 24.97 19.85
CA VAL A 168 -6.12 26.17 19.69
C VAL A 168 -5.97 26.98 20.97
N GLN A 169 -6.93 26.86 21.90
CA GLN A 169 -6.91 27.54 23.19
C GLN A 169 -7.65 26.69 24.22
N ARG A 170 -7.20 26.76 25.48
CA ARG A 170 -7.95 26.27 26.64
C ARG A 170 -8.44 27.46 27.46
N VAL A 171 -9.66 27.41 27.93
CA VAL A 171 -10.34 28.52 28.62
C VAL A 171 -11.04 27.98 29.86
N GLU A 172 -10.82 28.63 31.01
CA GLU A 172 -11.57 28.33 32.24
C GLU A 172 -13.00 28.83 32.08
N SER A 173 -14.00 28.00 32.36
CA SER A 173 -15.42 28.38 32.27
C SER A 173 -16.25 27.62 33.30
N PRO A 174 -16.69 28.28 34.39
CA PRO A 174 -17.45 27.62 35.46
C PRO A 174 -18.87 27.18 35.04
N ASP A 175 -19.39 27.74 33.93
CA ASP A 175 -20.73 27.45 33.42
C ASP A 175 -20.79 26.25 32.46
N HIS A 176 -19.64 25.65 32.12
CA HIS A 176 -19.53 24.58 31.13
C HIS A 176 -18.73 23.36 31.66
N PRO A 177 -19.03 22.13 31.19
CA PRO A 177 -18.28 20.95 31.61
C PRO A 177 -16.84 20.97 31.08
N ASP A 178 -15.94 20.34 31.83
CA ASP A 178 -14.54 20.16 31.42
C ASP A 178 -14.44 19.35 30.10
N GLU A 179 -13.34 19.54 29.38
CA GLU A 179 -13.07 18.95 28.05
C GLU A 179 -14.16 19.17 26.98
N THR A 180 -15.09 20.11 27.18
CA THR A 180 -16.13 20.47 26.19
C THR A 180 -15.65 21.56 25.24
N VAL A 181 -16.06 21.50 23.97
CA VAL A 181 -15.81 22.59 23.01
C VAL A 181 -16.71 23.79 23.34
N LEU A 182 -16.07 24.88 23.76
CA LEU A 182 -16.72 26.15 24.07
C LEU A 182 -17.08 26.94 22.81
N GLU A 183 -16.14 27.02 21.87
CA GLU A 183 -16.24 27.89 20.69
C GLU A 183 -15.48 27.26 19.51
N GLU A 184 -16.08 27.32 18.32
CA GLU A 184 -15.40 26.99 17.06
C GLU A 184 -14.82 28.25 16.44
N VAL A 185 -13.49 28.37 16.45
CA VAL A 185 -12.75 29.49 15.86
C VAL A 185 -12.68 29.35 14.34
N GLU A 186 -12.54 28.12 13.85
CA GLU A 186 -12.50 27.85 12.42
C GLU A 186 -13.15 26.50 12.10
N ARG A 187 -14.16 26.51 11.21
CA ARG A 187 -15.00 25.33 10.99
C ARG A 187 -14.29 24.16 10.34
N GLY A 188 -14.42 22.99 10.95
CA GLY A 188 -13.94 21.73 10.43
C GLY A 188 -14.85 21.17 9.35
N TYR A 189 -14.29 20.34 8.47
CA TYR A 189 -15.00 19.67 7.40
C TYR A 189 -14.51 18.23 7.23
N MET A 190 -15.44 17.34 6.90
CA MET A 190 -15.19 15.93 6.64
C MET A 190 -15.90 15.50 5.34
N ILE A 191 -15.35 14.50 4.66
CA ILE A 191 -15.97 13.84 3.51
C ILE A 191 -16.23 12.38 3.88
N GLN A 192 -17.49 11.96 3.84
CA GLN A 192 -17.92 10.66 4.35
C GLN A 192 -17.43 10.42 5.79
N SER A 193 -16.51 9.48 6.03
CA SER A 193 -15.90 9.19 7.34
C SER A 193 -14.52 9.83 7.56
N ARG A 194 -13.99 10.58 6.58
CA ARG A 194 -12.64 11.13 6.61
C ARG A 194 -12.65 12.63 6.86
N VAL A 195 -11.94 13.07 7.90
CA VAL A 195 -11.68 14.50 8.15
C VAL A 195 -10.81 15.08 7.03
N LEU A 196 -11.27 16.18 6.44
CA LEU A 196 -10.50 17.00 5.49
C LEU A 196 -9.72 18.10 6.23
N ARG A 197 -10.36 18.70 7.24
CA ARG A 197 -9.76 19.67 8.16
C ARG A 197 -10.47 19.57 9.51
N PRO A 198 -9.75 19.44 10.64
CA PRO A 198 -10.39 19.46 11.96
C PRO A 198 -11.01 20.83 12.26
N SER A 199 -12.01 20.87 13.15
CA SER A 199 -12.50 22.15 13.69
C SER A 199 -11.46 22.71 14.65
N ARG A 200 -11.02 23.95 14.46
CA ARG A 200 -10.13 24.63 15.39
C ARG A 200 -10.96 25.27 16.49
N VAL A 201 -10.74 24.84 17.72
CA VAL A 201 -11.68 25.04 18.84
C VAL A 201 -11.03 25.60 20.08
N LYS A 202 -11.81 26.34 20.87
CA LYS A 202 -11.52 26.63 22.27
C LYS A 202 -12.17 25.55 23.12
N VAL A 203 -11.40 24.94 24.02
CA VAL A 203 -11.86 23.84 24.89
C VAL A 203 -11.90 24.34 26.33
N VAL A 204 -12.94 23.95 27.06
CA VAL A 204 -13.02 24.22 28.50
C VAL A 204 -11.91 23.45 29.22
N LYS A 205 -11.25 24.11 30.16
CA LYS A 205 -10.33 23.46 31.10
C LYS A 205 -10.60 24.01 32.50
N ASN A 206 -11.18 23.19 33.37
CA ASN A 206 -11.49 23.54 34.76
C ASN A 206 -10.63 22.79 35.79
#